data_AF-A0A968IXW4-F1
#
_entry.id   AF-A0A968IXW4-F1
#
_cell.length_a   1.000
_cell.length_b   1.000
_cell.length_c   1.000
_cell.angle_alpha   90.00
_cell.angle_beta   90.00
_cell.angle_gamma   90.00
#
_symmetry.space_group_name_H-M   'P 1'
#
loop_
_entity.id
_entity.type
_entity.pdbx_description
1 polymer ?
#
loop_
_entity_poly.entity_id
_entity_poly.type
_entity_poly.pdbx_seq_one_letter_code
_entity_poly.pdbx_strand_id
1 'polypeptide(L)'
;MRLDRLTNERLIRYLLLAAVGWAIAQVLNYFSSVLSIFILASILAFLLSAPVEVLTRWMPRPTAAIVVFLGTLLLASALGITIGLAIVAQAQQLWIDAPRQLDLFLAWLEPIGEFLKSRRLEINIEALEEQLRQQALLVLEAGFTTAQRLLLGFVEAILVAVVAFFMLLDGERPWQWCIGRLPPSLQTRVPQAIRQNFLGFFWGRFLLSVFFGVSTFAVLLGLGVPYALVLAAIAGFFDLIPGIGATLGIGLVAFMALPQGIWVSGAIVLGCIVLQQIEENLLMPRIMQGSVNLNPVILFLALLVGAKIGGLLGLFLAIPLAGTVVNVLGITEMGSTTEEAG
;
A
#
# COMPACT_ATOMS: atom_id res chain seq x y z
N MET A 1 -15.26 -51.36 -25.23
CA MET A 1 -16.09 -50.14 -25.36
C MET A 1 -16.43 -49.42 -24.04
N ARG A 2 -15.93 -49.84 -22.86
CA ARG A 2 -16.22 -49.19 -21.55
C ARG A 2 -15.11 -48.28 -21.01
N LEU A 3 -13.92 -48.27 -21.61
CA LEU A 3 -12.78 -47.47 -21.13
C LEU A 3 -12.79 -46.02 -21.67
N ASP A 4 -13.31 -45.78 -22.88
CA ASP A 4 -13.36 -44.42 -23.46
C ASP A 4 -14.40 -43.50 -22.80
N ARG A 5 -15.43 -44.06 -22.14
CA ARG A 5 -16.46 -43.26 -21.45
C ARG A 5 -15.94 -42.59 -20.17
N LEU A 6 -14.99 -43.22 -19.47
CA LEU A 6 -14.41 -42.68 -18.23
C LEU A 6 -13.52 -41.46 -18.50
N THR A 7 -12.84 -41.44 -19.63
CA THR A 7 -11.96 -40.33 -20.05
C THR A 7 -12.78 -39.11 -20.42
N ASN A 8 -13.88 -39.29 -21.16
CA ASN A 8 -14.80 -38.20 -21.54
C ASN A 8 -15.51 -37.59 -20.34
N GLU A 9 -15.94 -38.38 -19.35
CA GLU A 9 -16.60 -37.85 -18.15
C GLU A 9 -15.64 -37.00 -17.30
N ARG A 10 -14.37 -37.43 -17.17
CA ARG A 10 -13.33 -36.63 -16.49
C ARG A 10 -13.02 -35.35 -17.26
N LEU A 11 -12.87 -35.42 -18.59
CA LEU A 11 -12.66 -34.26 -19.46
C LEU A 11 -13.81 -33.26 -19.34
N ILE A 12 -15.05 -33.72 -19.38
CA ILE A 12 -16.25 -32.88 -19.22
C ILE A 12 -16.26 -32.26 -17.82
N ARG A 13 -15.92 -32.99 -16.75
CA ARG A 13 -15.80 -32.40 -15.40
C ARG A 13 -14.71 -31.34 -15.31
N TYR A 14 -13.53 -31.56 -15.88
CA TYR A 14 -12.47 -30.55 -15.89
C TYR A 14 -12.84 -29.32 -16.73
N LEU A 15 -13.48 -29.51 -17.88
CA LEU A 15 -13.99 -28.42 -18.72
C LEU A 15 -15.11 -27.64 -18.02
N LEU A 16 -16.03 -28.32 -17.35
CA LEU A 16 -17.08 -27.68 -16.55
C LEU A 16 -16.50 -26.93 -15.36
N LEU A 17 -15.52 -27.50 -14.64
CA LEU A 17 -14.82 -26.80 -13.55
C LEU A 17 -14.06 -25.58 -14.05
N ALA A 18 -13.38 -25.67 -15.20
CA ALA A 18 -12.70 -24.56 -15.83
C ALA A 18 -13.70 -23.48 -16.30
N ALA A 19 -14.83 -23.88 -16.89
CA ALA A 19 -15.89 -22.97 -17.31
C ALA A 19 -16.58 -22.28 -16.13
N VAL A 20 -16.85 -23.02 -15.05
CA VAL A 20 -17.36 -22.46 -13.79
C VAL A 20 -16.34 -21.52 -13.17
N GLY A 21 -15.06 -21.89 -13.14
CA GLY A 21 -13.98 -21.02 -12.67
C GLY A 21 -13.87 -19.73 -13.48
N TRP A 22 -13.94 -19.83 -14.81
CA TRP A 22 -13.97 -18.67 -15.70
C TRP A 22 -15.21 -17.79 -15.48
N ALA A 23 -16.39 -18.39 -15.35
CA ALA A 23 -17.63 -17.67 -15.10
C ALA A 23 -17.60 -16.95 -13.74
N ILE A 24 -17.08 -17.60 -12.69
CA ILE A 24 -16.84 -16.98 -11.39
C ILE A 24 -15.87 -15.79 -11.53
N ALA A 25 -14.76 -15.96 -12.26
CA ALA A 25 -13.81 -14.88 -12.49
C ALA A 25 -14.46 -13.67 -13.18
N GLN A 26 -15.33 -13.90 -14.16
CA GLN A 26 -16.05 -12.82 -14.85
C GLN A 26 -17.06 -12.12 -13.95
N VAL A 27 -17.80 -12.88 -13.12
CA VAL A 27 -18.71 -12.31 -12.12
C VAL A 27 -17.95 -11.48 -11.09
N LEU A 28 -16.82 -11.99 -10.58
CA LEU A 28 -15.96 -11.25 -9.65
C LEU A 28 -15.41 -9.97 -10.29
N ASN A 29 -15.04 -10.00 -11.57
CA ASN A 29 -14.57 -8.82 -12.28
C ASN A 29 -15.69 -7.76 -12.42
N TYR A 30 -16.92 -8.19 -12.71
CA TYR A 30 -18.09 -7.31 -12.78
C TYR A 30 -18.38 -6.63 -11.44
N PHE A 31 -18.25 -7.36 -10.33
CA PHE A 31 -18.46 -6.82 -8.98
C PHE A 31 -17.18 -6.29 -8.31
N SER A 32 -16.09 -6.11 -9.05
CA SER A 32 -14.78 -5.75 -8.49
C SER A 32 -14.83 -4.49 -7.63
N SER A 33 -15.49 -3.43 -8.10
CA SER A 33 -15.66 -2.16 -7.37
C SER A 33 -16.43 -2.35 -6.05
N VAL A 34 -17.52 -3.12 -6.06
CA VAL A 34 -18.29 -3.43 -4.84
C VAL A 34 -17.43 -4.25 -3.88
N LEU A 35 -16.71 -5.24 -4.38
CA LEU A 35 -15.83 -6.07 -3.57
C LEU A 35 -14.71 -5.25 -2.92
N SER A 36 -14.12 -4.29 -3.64
CA SER A 36 -13.12 -3.36 -3.10
C SER A 36 -13.66 -2.54 -1.92
N ILE A 37 -14.90 -2.03 -2.02
CA ILE A 37 -15.56 -1.31 -0.92
C ILE A 37 -15.71 -2.22 0.30
N PHE A 38 -16.21 -3.45 0.12
CA PHE A 38 -16.38 -4.40 1.22
C PHE A 38 -15.04 -4.82 1.84
N ILE A 39 -14.02 -5.02 1.03
CA ILE A 39 -12.67 -5.34 1.48
C ILE A 39 -12.10 -4.19 2.31
N LEU A 40 -12.15 -2.96 1.80
CA LEU A 40 -11.61 -1.80 2.50
C LEU A 40 -12.38 -1.51 3.78
N ALA A 41 -13.70 -1.67 3.76
CA ALA A 41 -14.55 -1.59 4.93
C ALA A 41 -14.23 -2.66 5.96
N SER A 42 -13.96 -3.89 5.51
CA SER A 42 -13.54 -4.99 6.39
C SER A 42 -12.20 -4.69 7.06
N ILE A 43 -11.22 -4.18 6.29
CA ILE A 43 -9.93 -3.74 6.83
C ILE A 43 -10.15 -2.64 7.87
N LEU A 44 -10.90 -1.60 7.54
CA LEU A 44 -11.16 -0.48 8.44
C LEU A 44 -11.87 -0.93 9.72
N ALA A 45 -12.95 -1.73 9.61
CA ALA A 45 -13.64 -2.31 10.75
C ALA A 45 -12.70 -3.18 11.60
N PHE A 46 -11.82 -3.94 10.96
CA PHE A 46 -10.81 -4.74 11.64
C PHE A 46 -9.81 -3.89 12.41
N LEU A 47 -9.26 -2.82 11.80
CA LEU A 47 -8.37 -1.90 12.49
C LEU A 47 -9.04 -1.24 13.69
N LEU A 48 -10.31 -0.85 13.54
CA LEU A 48 -11.11 -0.23 14.60
C LEU A 48 -11.56 -1.21 15.68
N SER A 49 -11.51 -2.51 15.45
CA SER A 49 -11.83 -3.50 16.48
C SER A 49 -10.89 -3.43 17.68
N ALA A 50 -9.59 -3.16 17.47
CA ALA A 50 -8.62 -3.04 18.55
C ALA A 50 -8.93 -1.90 19.54
N PRO A 51 -9.17 -0.65 19.10
CA PRO A 51 -9.59 0.42 20.01
C PRO A 51 -10.97 0.17 20.63
N VAL A 52 -11.89 -0.49 19.91
CA VAL A 52 -13.19 -0.89 20.48
C VAL A 52 -13.01 -1.85 21.64
N GLU A 53 -12.19 -2.90 21.50
CA GLU A 53 -11.90 -3.86 22.56
C GLU A 53 -11.33 -3.17 23.81
N VAL A 54 -10.44 -2.20 23.65
CA VAL A 54 -9.91 -1.40 24.77
C VAL A 54 -11.03 -0.64 25.46
N LEU A 55 -11.91 0.03 24.69
CA LEU A 55 -13.00 0.84 25.22
C LEU A 55 -14.13 0.00 25.83
N THR A 56 -14.33 -1.25 25.38
CA THR A 56 -15.33 -2.18 25.96
C THR A 56 -15.08 -2.51 27.42
N ARG A 57 -13.87 -2.24 27.94
CA ARG A 57 -13.56 -2.38 29.37
C ARG A 57 -14.32 -1.38 30.25
N TRP A 58 -14.81 -0.27 29.68
CA TRP A 58 -15.50 0.80 30.43
C TRP A 58 -16.95 1.03 29.99
N MET A 59 -17.38 0.47 28.86
CA MET A 59 -18.74 0.67 28.33
C MET A 59 -19.20 -0.52 27.48
N PRO A 60 -20.52 -0.74 27.30
CA PRO A 60 -21.00 -1.85 26.47
C PRO A 60 -20.50 -1.74 25.03
N ARG A 61 -20.29 -2.90 24.40
CA ARG A 61 -19.71 -2.99 23.05
C ARG A 61 -20.35 -2.08 21.99
N PRO A 62 -21.68 -1.97 21.84
CA PRO A 62 -22.26 -1.11 20.81
C PRO A 62 -21.93 0.37 21.03
N THR A 63 -21.88 0.84 22.28
CA THR A 63 -21.50 2.23 22.57
C THR A 63 -20.01 2.45 22.33
N ALA A 64 -19.16 1.48 22.69
CA ALA A 64 -17.73 1.53 22.38
C ALA A 64 -17.49 1.62 20.86
N ALA A 65 -18.19 0.82 20.07
CA ALA A 65 -18.13 0.85 18.60
C ALA A 65 -18.54 2.22 18.04
N ILE A 66 -19.65 2.78 18.52
CA ILE A 66 -20.12 4.12 18.10
C ILE A 66 -19.10 5.20 18.45
N VAL A 67 -18.60 5.21 19.69
CA VAL A 67 -17.64 6.23 20.15
C VAL A 67 -16.34 6.15 19.37
N VAL A 68 -15.79 4.95 19.18
CA VAL A 68 -14.56 4.76 18.39
C VAL A 68 -14.79 5.17 16.95
N PHE A 69 -15.88 4.73 16.33
CA PHE A 69 -16.16 5.05 14.92
C PHE A 69 -16.34 6.56 14.71
N LEU A 70 -17.14 7.23 15.54
CA LEU A 70 -17.34 8.68 15.47
C LEU A 70 -16.04 9.44 15.79
N GLY A 71 -15.27 8.97 16.78
CA GLY A 71 -13.98 9.55 17.12
C GLY A 71 -12.97 9.44 15.97
N THR A 72 -12.88 8.28 15.33
CA THR A 72 -12.05 8.08 14.13
C THR A 72 -12.55 8.92 12.98
N LEU A 73 -13.86 8.98 12.71
CA LEU A 73 -14.43 9.78 11.64
C LEU A 73 -14.11 11.27 11.84
N LEU A 74 -14.25 11.76 13.07
CA LEU A 74 -13.94 13.15 13.43
C LEU A 74 -12.44 13.44 13.28
N LEU A 75 -11.58 12.57 13.80
CA LEU A 75 -10.13 12.71 13.69
C LEU A 75 -9.67 12.66 12.22
N ALA A 76 -10.15 11.68 11.46
CA ALA A 76 -9.82 11.51 10.04
C ALA A 76 -10.35 12.69 9.20
N SER A 77 -11.54 13.22 9.50
CA SER A 77 -12.08 14.39 8.82
C SER A 77 -11.30 15.66 9.17
N ALA A 78 -10.94 15.86 10.45
CA ALA A 78 -10.16 17.01 10.88
C ALA A 78 -8.76 17.02 10.26
N LEU A 79 -8.06 15.88 10.29
CA LEU A 79 -6.75 15.72 9.65
C LEU A 79 -6.89 15.82 8.12
N GLY A 80 -7.89 15.16 7.55
CA GLY A 80 -8.14 15.16 6.11
C GLY A 80 -8.45 16.54 5.55
N ILE A 81 -9.24 17.36 6.25
CA ILE A 81 -9.53 18.74 5.85
C ILE A 81 -8.28 19.62 6.03
N THR A 82 -7.60 19.56 7.17
CA THR A 82 -6.44 20.44 7.45
C THR A 82 -5.26 20.12 6.52
N ILE A 83 -4.87 18.85 6.46
CA ILE A 83 -3.79 18.38 5.60
C ILE A 83 -4.23 18.46 4.14
N GLY A 84 -5.46 18.06 3.80
CA GLY A 84 -5.96 18.08 2.43
C GLY A 84 -6.01 19.48 1.83
N LEU A 85 -6.47 20.50 2.57
CA LEU A 85 -6.44 21.88 2.10
C LEU A 85 -5.00 22.39 1.90
N ALA A 86 -4.10 22.09 2.84
CA ALA A 86 -2.69 22.43 2.71
C ALA A 86 -2.05 21.73 1.50
N ILE A 87 -2.43 20.46 1.25
CA ILE A 87 -1.98 19.70 0.10
C ILE A 87 -2.48 20.32 -1.19
N VAL A 88 -3.78 20.62 -1.29
CA VAL A 88 -4.35 21.21 -2.52
C VAL A 88 -3.68 22.55 -2.83
N ALA A 89 -3.49 23.41 -1.84
CA ALA A 89 -2.86 24.72 -2.03
C ALA A 89 -1.41 24.60 -2.53
N GLN A 90 -0.60 23.77 -1.87
CA GLN A 90 0.80 23.56 -2.23
C GLN A 90 0.96 22.72 -3.52
N ALA A 91 0.04 21.78 -3.80
CA ALA A 91 0.04 20.98 -5.02
C ALA A 91 -0.34 21.80 -6.26
N GLN A 92 -1.27 22.76 -6.13
CA GLN A 92 -1.57 23.71 -7.20
C GLN A 92 -0.35 24.58 -7.55
N GLN A 93 0.37 25.06 -6.52
CA GLN A 93 1.61 25.80 -6.72
C GLN A 93 2.68 24.92 -7.38
N LEU A 94 2.84 23.68 -6.91
CA LEU A 94 3.73 22.70 -7.51
C LEU A 94 3.41 22.43 -8.98
N TRP A 95 2.13 22.34 -9.36
CA TRP A 95 1.71 22.12 -10.74
C TRP A 95 2.06 23.30 -11.66
N ILE A 96 1.85 24.52 -11.17
CA ILE A 96 2.20 25.74 -11.92
C ILE A 96 3.72 25.82 -12.12
N ASP A 97 4.49 25.44 -11.10
CA ASP A 97 5.95 25.49 -11.14
C ASP A 97 6.57 24.28 -11.88
N ALA A 98 5.89 23.14 -11.97
CA ALA A 98 6.45 21.88 -12.46
C ALA A 98 7.07 21.96 -13.87
N PRO A 99 6.45 22.61 -14.88
CA PRO A 99 7.09 22.78 -16.19
C PRO A 99 8.44 23.51 -16.08
N ARG A 100 8.50 24.56 -15.25
CA ARG A 100 9.75 25.29 -14.98
C ARG A 100 10.78 24.42 -14.27
N GLN A 101 10.37 23.54 -13.36
CA GLN A 101 11.28 22.61 -12.69
C GLN A 101 11.89 21.61 -13.67
N LEU A 102 11.09 21.13 -14.62
CA LEU A 102 11.54 20.25 -15.67
C LEU A 102 12.53 20.96 -16.60
N ASP A 103 12.25 22.20 -17.02
CA ASP A 103 13.16 22.96 -17.89
C ASP A 103 14.54 23.16 -17.22
N LEU A 104 14.57 23.42 -15.90
CA LEU A 104 15.82 23.51 -15.13
C LEU A 104 16.57 22.17 -15.05
N PHE A 105 15.85 21.05 -14.97
CA PHE A 105 16.47 19.72 -14.99
C PHE A 105 17.07 19.38 -16.36
N LEU A 106 16.36 19.69 -17.44
CA LEU A 106 16.86 19.48 -18.81
C LEU A 106 18.11 20.35 -19.07
N ALA A 107 18.08 21.62 -18.65
CA ALA A 107 19.26 22.50 -18.73
C ALA A 107 20.47 21.96 -17.94
N TRP A 108 20.25 21.24 -16.84
CA TRP A 108 21.32 20.57 -16.10
C TRP A 108 21.89 19.33 -16.84
N LEU A 109 21.10 18.70 -17.71
CA LEU A 109 21.54 17.57 -18.53
C LEU A 109 22.31 18.01 -19.78
N GLU A 110 22.16 19.24 -20.26
CA GLU A 110 22.85 19.77 -21.45
C GLU A 110 24.38 19.53 -21.40
N PRO A 111 25.12 19.83 -20.32
CA PRO A 111 26.56 19.60 -20.26
C PRO A 111 26.95 18.12 -20.32
N ILE A 112 26.09 17.24 -19.79
CA ILE A 112 26.27 15.78 -19.86
C ILE A 112 26.05 15.31 -21.30
N GLY A 113 25.03 15.84 -21.97
CA GLY A 113 24.75 15.60 -23.38
C GLY A 113 25.91 16.02 -24.28
N GLU A 114 26.49 17.20 -24.05
CA GLU A 114 27.69 17.66 -24.77
C GLU A 114 28.91 16.78 -24.51
N PHE A 115 29.13 16.35 -23.26
CA PHE A 115 30.20 15.41 -22.92
C PHE A 115 30.04 14.06 -23.63
N LEU A 116 28.81 13.52 -23.72
CA LEU A 116 28.52 12.27 -24.43
C LEU A 116 28.70 12.42 -25.96
N LYS A 117 28.25 13.54 -26.54
CA LYS A 117 28.51 13.87 -27.95
C LYS A 117 30.01 13.97 -28.24
N SER A 118 30.79 14.57 -27.33
CA SER A 118 32.25 14.67 -27.46
C SER A 118 32.96 13.31 -27.50
N ARG A 119 32.34 12.26 -26.93
CA ARG A 119 32.84 10.87 -26.91
C ARG A 119 32.36 10.03 -28.10
N ARG A 120 31.73 10.64 -29.12
CA ARG A 120 31.11 9.97 -30.28
C ARG A 120 30.03 8.95 -29.91
N LEU A 121 29.37 9.12 -28.78
CA LEU A 121 28.14 8.39 -28.48
C LEU A 121 26.98 9.14 -29.13
N GLU A 122 26.44 8.61 -30.22
CA GLU A 122 25.27 9.14 -30.92
C GLU A 122 23.99 8.88 -30.11
N ILE A 123 23.91 9.47 -28.92
CA ILE A 123 22.68 9.49 -28.13
C ILE A 123 21.91 10.72 -28.58
N ASN A 124 20.70 10.52 -29.10
CA ASN A 124 19.82 11.62 -29.48
C ASN A 124 19.24 12.25 -28.20
N ILE A 125 19.98 13.22 -27.65
CA ILE A 125 19.61 13.92 -26.42
C ILE A 125 18.28 14.64 -26.58
N GLU A 126 17.97 15.21 -27.74
CA GLU A 126 16.69 15.88 -28.01
C GLU A 126 15.52 14.89 -27.90
N ALA A 127 15.67 13.68 -28.44
CA ALA A 127 14.65 12.64 -28.30
C ALA A 127 14.49 12.16 -26.85
N LEU A 128 15.59 12.11 -26.08
CA LEU A 128 15.56 11.76 -24.66
C LEU A 128 14.90 12.86 -23.82
N GLU A 129 15.21 14.12 -24.08
CA GLU A 129 14.60 15.28 -23.42
C GLU A 129 13.09 15.31 -23.66
N GLU A 130 12.66 15.14 -24.92
CA GLU A 130 11.24 15.10 -25.28
C GLU A 130 10.53 13.91 -24.62
N GLN A 131 11.17 12.73 -24.59
CA GLN A 131 10.63 11.54 -23.92
C GLN A 131 10.54 11.72 -22.39
N LEU A 132 11.57 12.29 -21.76
CA LEU A 132 11.58 12.59 -20.33
C LEU A 132 10.50 13.62 -19.98
N ARG A 133 10.31 14.63 -20.83
CA ARG A 133 9.27 15.65 -20.66
C ARG A 133 7.88 15.06 -20.72
N GLN A 134 7.60 14.24 -21.73
CA GLN A 134 6.32 13.56 -21.85
C GLN A 134 6.06 12.62 -20.67
N GLN A 135 7.06 11.84 -20.23
CA GLN A 135 6.92 10.95 -19.09
C GLN A 135 6.74 11.68 -17.77
N ALA A 136 7.51 12.75 -17.52
CA ALA A 136 7.38 13.57 -16.32
C ALA A 136 5.99 14.20 -16.22
N LEU A 137 5.47 14.75 -17.33
CA LEU A 137 4.12 15.31 -17.37
C LEU A 137 3.04 14.25 -17.15
N LEU A 138 3.18 13.06 -17.75
CA LEU A 138 2.24 11.95 -17.55
C LEU A 138 2.24 11.46 -16.10
N VAL A 139 3.41 11.35 -15.46
CA VAL A 139 3.52 10.95 -14.04
C VAL A 139 2.92 12.01 -13.13
N LEU A 140 3.17 13.29 -13.41
CA LEU A 140 2.59 14.41 -12.68
C LEU A 140 1.06 14.44 -12.81
N GLU A 141 0.53 14.30 -14.02
CA GLU A 141 -0.91 14.26 -14.28
C GLU A 141 -1.56 13.03 -13.63
N ALA A 142 -0.93 11.85 -13.71
CA ALA A 142 -1.41 10.64 -13.04
C ALA A 142 -1.41 10.80 -11.51
N GLY A 143 -0.36 11.41 -10.95
CA GLY A 143 -0.26 11.71 -9.51
C GLY A 143 -1.35 12.69 -9.06
N PHE A 144 -1.54 13.78 -9.80
CA PHE A 144 -2.56 14.79 -9.49
C PHE A 144 -3.98 14.25 -9.64
N THR A 145 -4.29 13.56 -10.74
CA THR A 145 -5.61 12.94 -10.95
C THR A 145 -5.91 11.89 -9.88
N THR A 146 -4.91 11.12 -9.45
CA THR A 146 -5.06 10.17 -8.34
C THR A 146 -5.30 10.90 -7.02
N ALA A 147 -4.52 11.94 -6.69
CA ALA A 147 -4.73 12.76 -5.50
C ALA A 147 -6.11 13.41 -5.49
N GLN A 148 -6.55 13.97 -6.63
CA GLN A 148 -7.87 14.55 -6.80
C GLN A 148 -8.97 13.50 -6.65
N ARG A 149 -8.81 12.28 -7.18
CA ARG A 149 -9.77 11.18 -6.97
C ARG A 149 -9.84 10.76 -5.51
N LEU A 150 -8.72 10.72 -4.79
CA LEU A 150 -8.71 10.42 -3.36
C LEU A 150 -9.44 11.52 -2.55
N LEU A 151 -9.26 12.79 -2.93
CA LEU A 151 -9.95 13.92 -2.29
C LEU A 151 -11.45 13.98 -2.62
N LEU A 152 -11.82 13.66 -3.86
CA LEU A 152 -13.20 13.70 -4.35
C LEU A 152 -13.97 12.38 -4.17
N GLY A 153 -13.29 11.30 -3.74
CA GLY A 153 -13.84 9.97 -3.48
C GLY A 153 -14.77 9.90 -2.26
N PHE A 154 -15.41 11.01 -1.90
CA PHE A 154 -16.23 11.17 -0.70
C PHE A 154 -17.38 10.16 -0.64
N VAL A 155 -18.02 9.85 -1.77
CA VAL A 155 -19.11 8.86 -1.83
C VAL A 155 -18.59 7.46 -1.52
N GLU A 156 -17.47 7.04 -2.13
CA GLU A 156 -16.85 5.73 -1.84
C GLU A 156 -16.36 5.66 -0.40
N ALA A 157 -15.75 6.72 0.13
CA ALA A 157 -15.34 6.82 1.53
C ALA A 157 -16.53 6.70 2.48
N ILE A 158 -17.66 7.37 2.20
CA ILE A 158 -18.89 7.21 3.00
C ILE A 158 -19.36 5.77 2.95
N LEU A 159 -19.43 5.14 1.78
CA LEU A 159 -19.88 3.75 1.66
C LEU A 159 -18.97 2.80 2.45
N VAL A 160 -17.65 2.95 2.32
CA VAL A 160 -16.67 2.19 3.11
C VAL A 160 -16.88 2.41 4.60
N ALA A 161 -17.04 3.66 5.04
CA ALA A 161 -17.25 3.99 6.44
C ALA A 161 -18.57 3.41 6.98
N VAL A 162 -19.67 3.51 6.22
CA VAL A 162 -20.98 2.96 6.59
C VAL A 162 -20.92 1.43 6.68
N VAL A 163 -20.34 0.75 5.69
CA VAL A 163 -20.18 -0.71 5.71
C VAL A 163 -19.27 -1.13 6.87
N ALA A 164 -18.18 -0.41 7.12
CA ALA A 164 -17.26 -0.68 8.22
C ALA A 164 -17.96 -0.51 9.57
N PHE A 165 -18.82 0.50 9.72
CA PHE A 165 -19.61 0.72 10.93
C PHE A 165 -20.57 -0.44 11.21
N PHE A 166 -21.31 -0.89 10.20
CA PHE A 166 -22.19 -2.06 10.35
C PHE A 166 -21.41 -3.34 10.67
N MET A 167 -20.24 -3.54 10.04
CA MET A 167 -19.34 -4.65 10.37
C MET A 167 -18.78 -4.56 11.80
N LEU A 168 -18.52 -3.35 12.30
CA LEU A 168 -18.02 -3.15 13.66
C LEU A 168 -19.10 -3.42 14.72
N LEU A 169 -20.36 -3.10 14.42
CA LEU A 169 -21.51 -3.36 15.29
C LEU A 169 -21.90 -4.85 15.33
N ASP A 170 -22.07 -5.48 14.16
CA ASP A 170 -22.72 -6.80 14.02
C ASP A 170 -21.86 -7.87 13.33
N GLY A 171 -20.59 -7.58 13.02
CA GLY A 171 -19.71 -8.45 12.22
C GLY A 171 -19.39 -9.82 12.83
N GLU A 172 -19.69 -10.05 14.11
CA GLU A 172 -19.41 -11.34 14.75
C GLU A 172 -20.26 -12.48 14.21
N ARG A 173 -21.51 -12.22 13.82
CA ARG A 173 -22.44 -13.25 13.33
C ARG A 173 -21.97 -13.87 12.00
N PRO A 174 -21.71 -13.10 10.93
CA PRO A 174 -21.20 -13.68 9.68
C PRO A 174 -19.82 -14.30 9.88
N TRP A 175 -18.98 -13.72 10.74
CA TRP A 175 -17.66 -14.26 11.06
C TRP A 175 -17.74 -15.65 11.72
N GLN A 176 -18.57 -15.80 12.76
CA GLN A 176 -18.79 -17.09 13.43
C GLN A 176 -19.44 -18.11 12.49
N TRP A 177 -20.34 -17.69 11.60
CA TRP A 177 -20.91 -18.55 10.58
C TRP A 177 -19.85 -19.10 9.61
N CYS A 178 -18.92 -18.26 9.16
CA CYS A 178 -17.80 -18.68 8.30
C CYS A 178 -16.86 -19.65 9.04
N ILE A 179 -16.47 -19.31 10.28
CA ILE A 179 -15.57 -20.15 11.08
C ILE A 179 -16.22 -21.49 11.42
N GLY A 180 -17.51 -21.51 11.74
CA GLY A 180 -18.24 -22.73 12.11
C GLY A 180 -18.31 -23.78 11.00
N ARG A 181 -17.93 -23.44 9.76
CA ARG A 181 -17.82 -24.38 8.63
C ARG A 181 -16.42 -24.99 8.47
N LEU A 182 -15.42 -24.47 9.18
CA LEU A 182 -14.07 -25.00 9.14
C LEU A 182 -13.92 -26.24 10.04
N PRO A 183 -12.95 -27.13 9.75
CA PRO A 183 -12.55 -28.21 10.65
C PRO A 183 -12.20 -27.69 12.06
N PRO A 184 -12.46 -28.43 13.15
CA PRO A 184 -12.25 -27.97 14.53
C PRO A 184 -10.84 -27.45 14.82
N SER A 185 -9.82 -28.03 14.20
CA SER A 185 -8.42 -27.59 14.33
C SER A 185 -8.14 -26.22 13.72
N LEU A 186 -8.90 -25.82 12.70
CA LEU A 186 -8.78 -24.53 12.01
C LEU A 186 -9.66 -23.43 12.62
N GLN A 187 -10.71 -23.81 13.36
CA GLN A 187 -11.63 -22.86 13.97
C GLN A 187 -10.96 -21.91 14.97
N THR A 188 -9.87 -22.34 15.62
CA THR A 188 -9.08 -21.50 16.54
C THR A 188 -7.86 -20.87 15.87
N ARG A 189 -7.18 -21.61 14.98
CA ARG A 189 -5.96 -21.14 14.31
C ARG A 189 -6.20 -20.02 13.32
N VAL A 190 -7.24 -20.13 12.48
CA VAL A 190 -7.51 -19.14 11.41
C VAL A 190 -7.81 -17.76 11.97
N PRO A 191 -8.71 -17.59 12.98
CA PRO A 191 -8.99 -16.27 13.54
C PRO A 191 -7.78 -15.64 14.22
N GLN A 192 -6.98 -16.44 14.92
CA GLN A 192 -5.75 -15.96 15.57
C GLN A 192 -4.71 -15.50 14.54
N ALA A 193 -4.48 -16.29 13.50
CA ALA A 193 -3.56 -15.94 12.42
C ALA A 193 -4.02 -14.68 11.67
N ILE A 194 -5.31 -14.58 11.34
CA ILE A 194 -5.86 -13.37 10.68
C ILE A 194 -5.65 -12.16 11.59
N ARG A 195 -5.98 -12.25 12.87
CA ARG A 195 -5.82 -11.13 13.81
C ARG A 195 -4.38 -10.70 13.98
N GLN A 196 -3.47 -11.64 14.16
CA GLN A 196 -2.06 -11.34 14.32
C GLN A 196 -1.47 -10.71 13.04
N ASN A 197 -1.67 -11.35 11.88
CA ASN A 197 -1.06 -10.89 10.64
C ASN A 197 -1.72 -9.61 10.11
N PHE A 198 -3.04 -9.49 10.12
CA PHE A 198 -3.73 -8.30 9.59
C PHE A 198 -3.57 -7.08 10.50
N LEU A 199 -3.82 -7.20 11.81
CA LEU A 199 -3.68 -6.02 12.70
C LEU A 199 -2.23 -5.56 12.75
N GLY A 200 -1.29 -6.49 12.94
CA GLY A 200 0.11 -6.16 13.03
C GLY A 200 0.70 -5.62 11.72
N PHE A 201 0.26 -6.15 10.57
CA PHE A 201 0.66 -5.62 9.27
C PHE A 201 0.13 -4.20 9.05
N PHE A 202 -1.17 -3.95 9.20
CA PHE A 202 -1.73 -2.64 8.87
C PHE A 202 -1.35 -1.55 9.86
N TRP A 203 -1.40 -1.84 11.17
CA TRP A 203 -0.92 -0.87 12.17
C TRP A 203 0.57 -0.64 12.03
N GLY A 204 1.34 -1.70 11.75
CA GLY A 204 2.76 -1.57 11.51
C GLY A 204 3.06 -0.70 10.30
N ARG A 205 2.42 -0.97 9.16
CA ARG A 205 2.63 -0.17 7.93
C ARG A 205 2.16 1.26 8.10
N PHE A 206 1.03 1.50 8.78
CA PHE A 206 0.58 2.84 9.10
C PHE A 206 1.59 3.60 9.97
N LEU A 207 2.12 2.97 11.02
CA LEU A 207 3.06 3.62 11.94
C LEU A 207 4.42 3.90 11.29
N LEU A 208 4.90 2.96 10.47
CA LEU A 208 6.11 3.12 9.67
C LEU A 208 5.98 4.26 8.65
N SER A 209 4.87 4.30 7.91
CA SER A 209 4.57 5.37 6.94
C SER A 209 4.45 6.74 7.61
N VAL A 210 3.82 6.83 8.79
CA VAL A 210 3.77 8.06 9.58
C VAL A 210 5.18 8.49 10.01
N PHE A 211 6.00 7.55 10.49
CA PHE A 211 7.40 7.83 10.83
C PHE A 211 8.17 8.35 9.62
N PHE A 212 8.07 7.68 8.48
CA PHE A 212 8.77 8.05 7.25
C PHE A 212 8.34 9.42 6.75
N GLY A 213 7.03 9.68 6.69
CA GLY A 213 6.47 10.97 6.29
C GLY A 213 6.92 12.11 7.21
N VAL A 214 6.81 11.94 8.54
CA VAL A 214 7.22 12.97 9.51
C VAL A 214 8.73 13.21 9.46
N SER A 215 9.53 12.16 9.35
CA SER A 215 10.99 12.28 9.29
C SER A 215 11.43 12.93 7.97
N THR A 216 10.79 12.57 6.85
CA THR A 216 11.01 13.21 5.55
C THR A 216 10.63 14.69 5.61
N PHE A 217 9.51 15.04 6.26
CA PHE A 217 9.12 16.43 6.47
C PHE A 217 10.20 17.22 7.23
N ALA A 218 10.78 16.64 8.27
CA ALA A 218 11.86 17.27 9.02
C ALA A 218 13.13 17.49 8.16
N VAL A 219 13.49 16.51 7.31
CA VAL A 219 14.60 16.66 6.35
C VAL A 219 14.34 17.80 5.37
N LEU A 220 13.15 17.83 4.78
CA LEU A 220 12.76 18.86 3.80
C LEU A 220 12.71 20.26 4.41
N LEU A 221 12.19 20.39 5.63
CA LEU A 221 12.21 21.65 6.37
C LEU A 221 13.64 22.11 6.70
N GLY A 222 14.51 21.20 7.15
CA GLY A 222 15.90 21.51 7.47
C GLY A 222 16.71 21.98 6.26
N LEU A 223 16.34 21.52 5.07
CA LEU A 223 16.96 21.92 3.80
C LEU A 223 16.28 23.12 3.13
N GLY A 224 15.22 23.69 3.73
CA GLY A 224 14.52 24.86 3.20
C GLY A 224 13.75 24.60 1.91
N VAL A 225 13.33 23.34 1.67
CA VAL A 225 12.64 22.96 0.44
C VAL A 225 11.20 23.48 0.46
N PRO A 226 10.73 24.19 -0.58
CA PRO A 226 9.34 24.62 -0.65
C PRO A 226 8.41 23.41 -0.75
N TYR A 227 7.16 23.58 -0.34
CA TYR A 227 6.14 22.52 -0.41
C TYR A 227 6.51 21.27 0.42
N ALA A 228 7.37 21.40 1.43
CA ALA A 228 7.88 20.30 2.26
C ALA A 228 6.76 19.40 2.80
N LEU A 229 5.62 19.99 3.21
CA LEU A 229 4.49 19.24 3.74
C LEU A 229 3.86 18.32 2.70
N VAL A 230 3.66 18.81 1.47
CA VAL A 230 3.10 18.01 0.38
C VAL A 230 4.04 16.92 -0.05
N LEU A 231 5.31 17.26 -0.25
CA LEU A 231 6.33 16.30 -0.66
C LEU A 231 6.49 15.18 0.38
N ALA A 232 6.51 15.53 1.66
CA ALA A 232 6.57 14.55 2.74
C ALA A 232 5.30 13.70 2.87
N ALA A 233 4.11 14.31 2.70
CA ALA A 233 2.85 13.57 2.71
C ALA A 233 2.76 12.57 1.55
N ILE A 234 3.24 12.96 0.35
CA ILE A 234 3.31 12.06 -0.81
C ILE A 234 4.32 10.95 -0.56
N ALA A 235 5.50 11.25 -0.02
CA ALA A 235 6.50 10.25 0.31
C ALA A 235 5.98 9.24 1.35
N GLY A 236 5.37 9.71 2.44
CA GLY A 236 4.75 8.86 3.45
C GLY A 236 3.59 8.04 2.88
N PHE A 237 2.74 8.63 2.04
CA PHE A 237 1.64 7.91 1.39
C PHE A 237 2.16 6.80 0.47
N PHE A 238 3.14 7.08 -0.38
CA PHE A 238 3.76 6.05 -1.21
C PHE A 238 4.40 4.98 -0.36
N ASP A 239 5.04 5.33 0.76
CA ASP A 239 5.59 4.34 1.67
C ASP A 239 4.54 3.34 2.16
N LEU A 240 3.24 3.65 2.25
CA LEU A 240 2.23 2.61 2.55
C LEU A 240 2.32 1.39 1.60
N ILE A 241 2.75 1.59 0.35
CA ILE A 241 2.98 0.54 -0.63
C ILE A 241 4.26 -0.24 -0.30
N PRO A 242 4.17 -1.52 0.11
CA PRO A 242 5.34 -2.30 0.51
C PRO A 242 6.34 -2.52 -0.65
N GLY A 243 7.63 -2.45 -0.35
CA GLY A 243 8.74 -2.84 -1.23
C GLY A 243 9.12 -1.84 -2.32
N ILE A 244 8.18 -1.05 -2.84
CA ILE A 244 8.45 -0.06 -3.90
C ILE A 244 8.08 1.38 -3.52
N GLY A 245 7.25 1.55 -2.49
CA GLY A 245 6.67 2.83 -2.08
C GLY A 245 7.70 3.90 -1.75
N ALA A 246 8.60 3.60 -0.80
CA ALA A 246 9.65 4.51 -0.39
C ALA A 246 10.51 4.98 -1.57
N THR A 247 10.95 4.06 -2.44
CA THR A 247 11.75 4.39 -3.62
C THR A 247 11.04 5.36 -4.57
N LEU A 248 9.74 5.13 -4.83
CA LEU A 248 8.93 6.03 -5.65
C LEU A 248 8.76 7.40 -4.99
N GLY A 249 8.50 7.41 -3.68
CA GLY A 249 8.38 8.63 -2.90
C GLY A 249 9.66 9.47 -2.91
N ILE A 250 10.80 8.84 -2.58
CA ILE A 250 12.12 9.50 -2.57
C ILE A 250 12.45 10.04 -3.96
N GLY A 251 12.26 9.24 -5.01
CA GLY A 251 12.53 9.65 -6.39
C GLY A 251 11.71 10.87 -6.79
N LEU A 252 10.41 10.88 -6.49
CA LEU A 252 9.54 12.00 -6.79
C LEU A 252 9.92 13.26 -6.00
N VAL A 253 10.16 13.13 -4.69
CA VAL A 253 10.55 14.27 -3.84
C VAL A 253 11.89 14.85 -4.30
N ALA A 254 12.87 14.00 -4.59
CA ALA A 254 14.17 14.43 -5.08
C ALA A 254 14.06 15.16 -6.42
N PHE A 255 13.26 14.60 -7.35
CA PHE A 255 13.01 15.21 -8.66
C PHE A 255 12.37 16.60 -8.52
N MET A 256 11.34 16.74 -7.68
CA MET A 256 10.69 18.02 -7.41
C MET A 256 11.60 19.04 -6.69
N ALA A 257 12.62 18.57 -5.99
CA ALA A 257 13.57 19.43 -5.27
C ALA A 257 14.83 19.79 -6.09
N LEU A 258 15.04 19.21 -7.27
CA LEU A 258 16.17 19.54 -8.16
C LEU A 258 16.37 21.03 -8.45
N PRO A 259 15.32 21.85 -8.62
CA PRO A 259 15.47 23.30 -8.82
C PRO A 259 16.14 24.04 -7.67
N GLN A 260 16.13 23.47 -6.46
CA GLN A 260 16.83 24.03 -5.30
C GLN A 260 18.35 23.79 -5.37
N GLY A 261 18.82 23.07 -6.39
CA GLY A 261 20.20 22.72 -6.63
C GLY A 261 20.45 21.23 -6.43
N ILE A 262 21.34 20.67 -7.25
CA ILE A 262 21.67 19.25 -7.22
C ILE A 262 22.20 18.78 -5.86
N TRP A 263 22.87 19.66 -5.13
CA TRP A 263 23.35 19.36 -3.78
C TRP A 263 22.20 19.20 -2.78
N VAL A 264 21.15 20.02 -2.89
CA VAL A 264 19.96 19.91 -2.05
C VAL A 264 19.20 18.63 -2.39
N SER A 265 18.95 18.37 -3.67
CA SER A 265 18.28 17.14 -4.11
C SER A 265 19.07 15.88 -3.71
N GLY A 266 20.39 15.89 -3.88
CA GLY A 266 21.27 14.80 -3.44
C GLY A 266 21.26 14.60 -1.92
N ALA A 267 21.23 15.69 -1.14
CA ALA A 267 21.10 15.62 0.31
C ALA A 267 19.76 15.03 0.76
N ILE A 268 18.66 15.34 0.05
CA ILE A 268 17.34 14.74 0.28
C ILE A 268 17.38 13.24 0.02
N VAL A 269 17.91 12.81 -1.13
CA VAL A 269 18.03 11.38 -1.48
C VAL A 269 18.82 10.65 -0.40
N LEU A 270 19.98 11.18 -0.03
CA LEU A 270 20.83 10.57 0.98
C LEU A 270 20.12 10.52 2.35
N GLY A 271 19.50 11.61 2.78
CA GLY A 271 18.76 11.67 4.03
C GLY A 271 17.59 10.69 4.07
N CYS A 272 16.80 10.61 3.00
CA CYS A 272 15.66 9.70 2.95
C CYS A 272 16.07 8.24 2.82
N ILE A 273 17.17 7.92 2.12
CA ILE A 273 17.74 6.57 2.11
C ILE A 273 18.18 6.16 3.52
N VAL A 274 18.84 7.05 4.27
CA VAL A 274 19.19 6.76 5.67
C VAL A 274 17.94 6.50 6.50
N LEU A 275 16.89 7.32 6.34
CA LEU A 275 15.61 7.10 7.03
C LEU A 275 14.96 5.76 6.63
N GLN A 276 15.00 5.40 5.35
CA GLN A 276 14.50 4.12 4.85
C GLN A 276 15.29 2.95 5.45
N GLN A 277 16.61 3.05 5.57
CA GLN A 277 17.42 2.01 6.22
C GLN A 277 17.10 1.90 7.71
N ILE A 278 16.82 3.01 8.40
CA ILE A 278 16.38 2.98 9.81
C ILE A 278 15.01 2.30 9.91
N GLU A 279 14.09 2.65 9.00
CA GLU A 279 12.78 2.05 8.94
C GLU A 279 12.86 0.54 8.74
N GLU A 280 13.52 0.08 7.67
CA GLU A 280 13.55 -1.33 7.27
C GLU A 280 14.37 -2.21 8.22
N ASN A 281 15.50 -1.72 8.74
CA ASN A 281 16.40 -2.54 9.56
C ASN A 281 16.14 -2.42 11.07
N LEU A 282 15.58 -1.31 11.55
CA LEU A 282 15.40 -1.07 12.99
C LEU A 282 13.93 -1.05 13.40
N LEU A 283 13.09 -0.28 12.70
CA LEU A 283 11.70 -0.07 13.12
C LEU A 283 10.80 -1.21 12.67
N MET A 284 10.90 -1.63 11.40
CA MET A 284 10.04 -2.67 10.82
C MET A 284 10.11 -3.99 11.60
N PRO A 285 11.29 -4.54 11.97
CA PRO A 285 11.35 -5.78 12.73
C PRO A 285 10.73 -5.66 14.14
N ARG A 286 10.78 -4.47 14.75
CA ARG A 286 10.24 -4.20 16.09
C ARG A 286 8.74 -3.94 16.07
N ILE A 287 8.26 -3.20 15.07
CA ILE A 287 6.86 -2.80 14.94
C ILE A 287 6.02 -3.95 14.37
N MET A 288 6.53 -4.68 13.38
CA MET A 288 5.81 -5.77 12.71
C MET A 288 6.16 -7.15 13.29
N GLN A 289 6.75 -7.19 14.49
CA GLN A 289 7.19 -8.43 15.13
C GLN A 289 6.03 -9.43 15.23
N GLY A 290 6.27 -10.67 14.80
CA GLY A 290 5.28 -11.75 14.84
C GLY A 290 4.10 -11.60 13.87
N SER A 291 4.09 -10.59 12.99
CA SER A 291 2.95 -10.31 12.09
C SER A 291 3.17 -10.76 10.66
N VAL A 292 4.42 -10.86 10.19
CA VAL A 292 4.75 -11.34 8.85
C VAL A 292 6.16 -11.95 8.88
N ASN A 293 6.28 -13.25 9.12
CA ASN A 293 7.56 -13.96 8.99
C ASN A 293 7.51 -14.84 7.73
N LEU A 294 7.64 -14.19 6.58
CA LEU A 294 7.58 -14.85 5.27
C LEU A 294 8.97 -14.97 4.67
N ASN A 295 9.28 -16.13 4.11
CA ASN A 295 10.45 -16.28 3.24
C ASN A 295 10.34 -15.26 2.08
N PRO A 296 11.44 -14.57 1.69
CA PRO A 296 11.44 -13.61 0.59
C PRO A 296 10.78 -14.12 -0.70
N VAL A 297 10.98 -15.40 -1.05
CA VAL A 297 10.39 -15.99 -2.26
C VAL A 297 8.86 -16.02 -2.18
N ILE A 298 8.31 -16.38 -1.01
CA ILE A 298 6.85 -16.41 -0.78
C ILE A 298 6.30 -14.99 -0.79
N LEU A 299 7.02 -14.04 -0.20
CA LEU A 299 6.65 -12.63 -0.20
C LEU A 299 6.57 -12.08 -1.62
N PHE A 300 7.60 -12.28 -2.44
CA PHE A 300 7.60 -11.83 -3.85
C PHE A 300 6.49 -12.50 -4.65
N LEU A 301 6.29 -13.81 -4.50
CA LEU A 301 5.21 -14.52 -5.18
C LEU A 301 3.84 -13.96 -4.78
N ALA A 302 3.61 -13.73 -3.49
CA ALA A 302 2.38 -13.16 -2.99
C ALA A 302 2.14 -11.75 -3.56
N LEU A 303 3.16 -10.89 -3.57
CA LEU A 303 3.07 -9.53 -4.11
C LEU A 303 2.73 -9.54 -5.60
N LEU A 304 3.39 -10.39 -6.40
CA LEU A 304 3.15 -10.50 -7.83
C LEU A 304 1.74 -11.02 -8.13
N VAL A 305 1.30 -12.05 -7.42
CA VAL A 305 -0.05 -12.62 -7.56
C VAL A 305 -1.10 -11.60 -7.12
N GLY A 306 -0.90 -10.96 -5.97
CA GLY A 306 -1.79 -9.93 -5.44
C GLY A 306 -1.93 -8.75 -6.39
N ALA A 307 -0.80 -8.23 -6.91
CA ALA A 307 -0.79 -7.15 -7.89
C ALA A 307 -1.56 -7.51 -9.17
N LYS A 308 -1.47 -8.76 -9.63
CA LYS A 308 -2.18 -9.22 -10.83
C LYS A 308 -3.69 -9.41 -10.61
N ILE A 309 -4.10 -9.88 -9.43
CA ILE A 309 -5.51 -10.16 -9.13
C ILE A 309 -6.27 -8.89 -8.75
N GLY A 310 -5.71 -8.10 -7.85
CA GLY A 310 -6.39 -6.98 -7.21
C GLY A 310 -5.72 -5.62 -7.39
N GLY A 311 -4.73 -5.52 -8.28
CA GLY A 311 -3.97 -4.28 -8.48
C GLY A 311 -3.31 -3.82 -7.18
N LEU A 312 -3.41 -2.53 -6.88
CA LEU A 312 -2.86 -1.93 -5.67
C LEU A 312 -3.45 -2.52 -4.38
N LEU A 313 -4.76 -2.76 -4.35
CA LEU A 313 -5.42 -3.38 -3.19
C LEU A 313 -4.94 -4.82 -2.98
N GLY A 314 -4.79 -5.58 -4.07
CA GLY A 314 -4.28 -6.95 -4.01
C GLY A 314 -2.82 -7.00 -3.56
N LEU A 315 -1.98 -6.04 -3.99
CA LEU A 315 -0.61 -5.90 -3.51
C LEU A 315 -0.56 -5.63 -1.99
N PHE A 316 -1.43 -4.73 -1.50
CA PHE A 316 -1.50 -4.38 -0.07
C PHE A 316 -1.98 -5.55 0.80
N LEU A 317 -2.92 -6.36 0.28
CA LEU A 317 -3.45 -7.54 0.97
C LEU A 317 -2.58 -8.79 0.85
N ALA A 318 -1.70 -8.86 -0.15
CA ALA A 318 -0.89 -10.03 -0.43
C ALA A 318 -0.09 -10.49 0.78
N ILE A 319 0.53 -9.55 1.49
CA ILE A 319 1.41 -9.82 2.62
C ILE A 319 0.65 -10.44 3.81
N PRO A 320 -0.39 -9.80 4.38
CA PRO A 320 -1.11 -10.39 5.51
C PRO A 320 -1.87 -11.67 5.14
N LEU A 321 -2.34 -11.80 3.90
CA LEU A 321 -2.95 -13.04 3.40
C LEU A 321 -1.92 -14.18 3.33
N ALA A 322 -0.76 -13.94 2.73
CA ALA A 322 0.30 -14.94 2.66
C ALA A 322 0.80 -15.32 4.07
N GLY A 323 0.97 -14.35 4.97
CA GLY A 323 1.31 -14.59 6.37
C GLY A 323 0.29 -15.47 7.07
N THR A 324 -1.00 -15.22 6.83
CA THR A 324 -2.09 -16.04 7.38
C THR A 324 -2.04 -17.47 6.85
N VAL A 325 -1.87 -17.64 5.54
CA VAL A 325 -1.78 -18.98 4.92
C VAL A 325 -0.59 -19.75 5.48
N VAL A 326 0.59 -19.14 5.53
CA VAL A 326 1.83 -19.77 6.04
C VAL A 326 1.69 -20.16 7.51
N ASN A 327 1.15 -19.26 8.34
CA ASN A 327 0.96 -19.51 9.78
C ASN A 327 -0.07 -20.63 10.03
N VAL A 328 -1.19 -20.63 9.29
CA VAL A 328 -2.21 -21.68 9.40
C VAL A 328 -1.68 -23.04 8.95
N LEU A 329 -0.85 -23.09 7.90
CA LEU A 329 -0.26 -24.31 7.37
C LEU A 329 0.96 -24.80 8.17
N GLY A 330 1.46 -24.03 9.15
CA GLY A 330 2.61 -24.41 9.98
C GLY A 330 3.93 -24.51 9.20
N ILE A 331 4.06 -23.79 8.08
CA ILE A 331 5.25 -23.84 7.20
C ILE A 331 6.49 -23.17 7.86
N THR A 332 6.31 -22.51 9.00
CA THR A 332 7.34 -21.79 9.76
C THR A 332 8.47 -22.66 10.34
N GLU A 333 8.44 -23.99 10.22
CA GLU A 333 9.48 -24.89 10.77
C GLU A 333 10.63 -25.23 9.81
N MET A 334 10.59 -24.83 8.53
CA MET A 334 11.62 -25.28 7.55
C MET A 334 12.93 -24.46 7.52
N GLY A 335 13.17 -23.55 8.48
CA GLY A 335 14.30 -22.60 8.39
C GLY A 335 15.28 -22.52 9.55
N SER A 336 15.06 -23.18 10.69
CA SER A 336 15.87 -22.95 11.91
C SER A 336 16.61 -24.17 12.46
N THR A 337 16.78 -25.25 11.69
CA THR A 337 17.43 -26.49 12.17
C THR A 337 18.88 -26.68 11.72
N THR A 338 19.70 -25.62 11.59
CA THR A 338 21.11 -25.78 11.17
C THR A 338 22.17 -24.91 11.86
N GLU A 339 21.90 -24.26 13.00
CA GLU A 339 22.94 -23.46 13.70
C GLU A 339 23.22 -23.85 15.17
N GLU A 340 22.70 -24.98 15.68
CA GLU A 340 23.07 -25.49 17.02
C GLU A 340 23.97 -26.74 17.00
N ALA A 341 24.75 -26.95 15.93
CA ALA A 341 25.79 -27.97 15.91
C ALA A 341 27.06 -27.42 15.25
N GLY A 342 27.89 -26.77 16.06
CA GLY A 342 29.22 -26.28 15.69
C GLY A 342 29.97 -25.71 16.89
#